data_AF-A0A939AH58-F1
#
_entry.id   AF-A0A939AH58-F1
#
_cell.length_a   1.000
_cell.length_b   1.000
_cell.length_c   1.000
_cell.angle_alpha   90.00
_cell.angle_beta   90.00
_cell.angle_gamma   90.00
#
_symmetry.space_group_name_H-M   'P 1'
#
loop_
_entity.id
_entity.type
_entity.pdbx_description
1 polymer ?
#
loop_
_entity_poly.entity_id
_entity_poly.type
_entity_poly.pdbx_seq_one_letter_code
_entity_poly.pdbx_strand_id
1 'polypeptide(L)'
;MNPASAAGIPTRANISATTSRRLWADTVRTPLAVATTILSPGRMWRHSTDPAQSESHLVRSFGGAHSSSMSAQISRLVPAALLGLTIGAVAIAAALREVDLAAVGVLIVGAGWGTIALGTAIHLLVQALVGARWRLLVGRPARMSLARAVGLIATGYLANYTLPGRPGELIRCGLAWSLARLPLARGLAGVAVEKVLDGLTIVLCSSVGLLLVGTAHGTTAFLSLGVVVLLSATACLMALALAEAPIARYASREGLVGALARQAATASGTIRLLSGAGMPRSLILSGAAIALSILGHLGAIAWGVGIAPTVPLIIVTYGALGLASLVPGAPGYVGSYQLAAVVAFAPFGLTAEAAIAVATLYQVTRACGALIGSALFAAVEMILARPRPAPSSEPANRP
;
A
#
# COMPACT_ATOMS: atom_id res chain seq x y z
N MET A 1 -31.78 27.24 -57.39
CA MET A 1 -32.52 27.75 -56.22
C MET A 1 -32.57 26.65 -55.17
N ASN A 2 -32.27 27.02 -53.94
CA ASN A 2 -31.93 26.20 -52.78
C ASN A 2 -33.20 25.71 -52.05
N PRO A 3 -33.22 24.49 -51.47
CA PRO A 3 -33.95 24.28 -50.23
C PRO A 3 -32.96 23.93 -49.11
N ALA A 4 -32.88 24.84 -48.15
CA ALA A 4 -32.18 24.65 -46.90
C ALA A 4 -33.03 23.84 -45.90
N SER A 5 -32.30 23.25 -44.95
CA SER A 5 -32.68 22.86 -43.58
C SER A 5 -33.59 21.64 -43.34
N ALA A 6 -32.94 20.50 -43.11
CA ALA A 6 -33.33 19.55 -42.05
C ALA A 6 -32.08 18.72 -41.64
N ALA A 7 -31.30 19.25 -40.68
CA ALA A 7 -30.19 18.51 -40.08
C ALA A 7 -30.73 17.59 -38.98
N GLY A 8 -30.73 16.28 -39.24
CA GLY A 8 -31.04 15.24 -38.27
C GLY A 8 -29.93 15.08 -37.23
N ILE A 9 -30.34 14.97 -35.96
CA ILE A 9 -29.51 14.70 -34.80
C ILE A 9 -29.00 13.24 -34.85
N PRO A 10 -27.69 12.95 -34.73
CA PRO A 10 -27.22 11.58 -34.58
C PRO A 10 -27.40 11.12 -33.13
N THR A 11 -28.17 10.05 -32.95
CA THR A 11 -28.42 9.35 -31.69
C THR A 11 -27.14 8.80 -31.06
N ARG A 12 -26.87 9.20 -29.81
CA ARG A 12 -25.87 8.62 -28.90
C ARG A 12 -26.27 7.20 -28.49
N ALA A 13 -25.88 6.18 -29.24
CA ALA A 13 -25.96 4.79 -28.76
C ALA A 13 -25.00 3.86 -29.52
N ASN A 14 -23.67 3.96 -29.29
CA ASN A 14 -22.79 2.78 -29.46
C ASN A 14 -21.33 2.85 -28.92
N ILE A 15 -21.01 3.73 -27.96
CA ILE A 15 -19.61 3.87 -27.48
C ILE A 15 -19.39 3.37 -26.02
N SER A 16 -20.43 2.97 -25.28
CA SER A 16 -20.33 2.80 -23.82
C SER A 16 -20.05 1.38 -23.29
N ALA A 17 -20.15 0.30 -24.09
CA ALA A 17 -20.04 -1.08 -23.57
C ALA A 17 -18.66 -1.74 -23.80
N THR A 18 -18.02 -1.47 -24.93
CA THR A 18 -16.73 -2.08 -25.32
C THR A 18 -15.54 -1.35 -24.68
N THR A 19 -15.62 -0.03 -24.57
CA THR A 19 -14.59 0.81 -23.94
C THR A 19 -14.54 0.58 -22.44
N SER A 20 -15.71 0.46 -21.77
CA SER A 20 -15.81 0.17 -20.33
C SER A 20 -15.33 -1.23 -19.96
N ARG A 21 -15.59 -2.25 -20.80
CA ARG A 21 -15.06 -3.61 -20.60
C ARG A 21 -13.54 -3.70 -20.80
N ARG A 22 -12.96 -2.96 -21.76
CA ARG A 22 -11.49 -2.85 -21.91
C ARG A 22 -10.86 -2.07 -20.75
N LEU A 23 -11.51 -0.99 -20.30
CA LEU A 23 -11.06 -0.17 -19.16
C LEU A 23 -11.06 -0.92 -17.81
N TRP A 24 -12.07 -1.77 -17.56
CA TRP A 24 -12.08 -2.64 -16.38
C TRP A 24 -11.00 -3.72 -16.44
N ALA A 25 -10.77 -4.28 -17.64
CA ALA A 25 -9.68 -5.21 -17.88
C ALA A 25 -8.31 -4.55 -17.60
N ASP A 26 -8.06 -3.32 -18.05
CA ASP A 26 -6.77 -2.67 -17.83
C ASP A 26 -6.58 -2.15 -16.39
N THR A 27 -7.65 -1.80 -15.68
CA THR A 27 -7.53 -1.29 -14.30
C THR A 27 -7.36 -2.42 -13.26
N VAL A 28 -7.95 -3.60 -13.53
CA VAL A 28 -7.91 -4.76 -12.61
C VAL A 28 -6.93 -5.85 -13.08
N ARG A 29 -6.83 -6.12 -14.39
CA ARG A 29 -5.88 -7.13 -14.90
C ARG A 29 -4.45 -6.62 -14.90
N THR A 30 -4.18 -5.33 -15.07
CA THR A 30 -2.79 -4.84 -15.11
C THR A 30 -2.08 -4.95 -13.75
N PRO A 31 -2.69 -4.63 -12.59
CA PRO A 31 -2.10 -4.90 -11.28
C PRO A 31 -1.90 -6.40 -11.02
N LEU A 32 -2.86 -7.25 -11.41
CA LEU A 32 -2.76 -8.71 -11.29
C LEU A 32 -1.68 -9.28 -12.22
N ALA A 33 -1.59 -8.80 -13.47
CA ALA A 33 -0.57 -9.18 -14.45
C ALA A 33 0.83 -8.71 -14.02
N VAL A 34 0.94 -7.53 -13.40
CA VAL A 34 2.21 -7.02 -12.85
C VAL A 34 2.60 -7.83 -11.61
N ALA A 35 1.68 -8.13 -10.69
CA ALA A 35 1.92 -8.99 -9.54
C ALA A 35 2.34 -10.42 -9.96
N THR A 36 1.73 -10.98 -11.02
CA THR A 36 2.08 -12.31 -11.55
C THR A 36 3.36 -12.32 -12.37
N THR A 37 3.74 -11.20 -13.00
CA THR A 37 5.02 -11.02 -13.71
C THR A 37 6.20 -10.91 -12.72
N ILE A 38 6.00 -10.24 -11.57
CA ILE A 38 6.99 -10.14 -10.49
C ILE A 38 7.36 -11.51 -9.90
N LEU A 39 6.45 -12.48 -9.94
CA LEU A 39 6.64 -13.83 -9.36
C LEU A 39 7.14 -14.89 -10.36
N SER A 40 7.57 -14.49 -11.57
CA SER A 40 8.19 -15.39 -12.55
C SER A 40 9.65 -14.99 -12.81
N PRO A 41 10.64 -15.63 -12.14
CA PRO A 41 12.04 -15.25 -12.29
C PRO A 41 12.60 -15.54 -13.69
N GLY A 42 12.05 -16.50 -14.43
CA GLY A 42 12.71 -17.08 -15.62
C GLY A 42 12.73 -16.24 -16.89
N ARG A 43 11.83 -15.25 -17.05
CA ARG A 43 11.72 -14.44 -18.29
C ARG A 43 12.24 -13.00 -18.16
N MET A 44 12.49 -12.53 -16.94
CA MET A 44 12.87 -11.14 -16.65
C MET A 44 14.35 -10.84 -16.93
N TRP A 45 15.18 -11.86 -17.19
CA TRP A 45 16.65 -11.75 -17.19
C TRP A 45 17.34 -11.92 -18.55
N ARG A 46 16.62 -11.86 -19.68
CA ARG A 46 17.25 -11.91 -21.01
C ARG A 46 16.90 -10.66 -21.81
N HIS A 47 17.91 -9.81 -22.00
CA HIS A 47 18.11 -8.73 -22.99
C HIS A 47 16.98 -7.73 -23.28
N SER A 48 17.23 -6.42 -23.10
CA SER A 48 17.79 -5.56 -24.16
C SER A 48 17.95 -4.11 -23.68
N THR A 49 18.95 -3.43 -24.22
CA THR A 49 19.31 -2.02 -23.97
C THR A 49 18.80 -1.09 -25.08
N ASP A 50 17.85 -1.53 -25.92
CA ASP A 50 17.34 -0.76 -27.05
C ASP A 50 15.81 -0.53 -26.96
N PRO A 51 15.34 0.72 -26.73
CA PRO A 51 13.92 1.03 -26.52
C PRO A 51 13.02 0.80 -27.74
N ALA A 52 13.54 0.80 -28.96
CA ALA A 52 12.72 0.77 -30.17
C ALA A 52 12.28 -0.66 -30.58
N GLN A 53 13.03 -1.69 -30.18
CA GLN A 53 12.69 -3.09 -30.48
C GLN A 53 11.76 -3.75 -29.44
N SER A 54 11.62 -3.12 -28.26
CA SER A 54 10.75 -3.59 -27.18
C SER A 54 9.25 -3.52 -27.55
N GLU A 55 8.81 -2.49 -28.28
CA GLU A 55 7.38 -2.33 -28.62
C GLU A 55 6.88 -3.38 -29.63
N SER A 56 7.69 -3.75 -30.63
CA SER A 56 7.29 -4.69 -31.67
C SER A 56 7.26 -6.16 -31.20
N HIS A 57 8.15 -6.53 -30.27
CA HIS A 57 8.17 -7.87 -29.66
C HIS A 57 7.08 -8.08 -28.61
N LEU A 58 6.72 -7.04 -27.85
CA LEU A 58 5.64 -7.14 -26.85
C LEU A 58 4.29 -7.41 -27.53
N VAL A 59 3.94 -6.65 -28.57
CA VAL A 59 2.66 -6.80 -29.31
C VAL A 59 2.52 -8.18 -29.95
N ARG A 60 3.62 -8.80 -30.42
CA ARG A 60 3.59 -10.18 -30.96
C ARG A 60 3.53 -11.26 -29.87
N SER A 61 4.15 -11.05 -28.71
CA SER A 61 4.12 -12.02 -27.60
C SER A 61 2.75 -12.10 -26.90
N PHE A 62 1.96 -11.02 -26.93
CA PHE A 62 0.60 -11.00 -26.38
C PHE A 62 -0.43 -11.68 -27.31
N GLY A 63 -0.10 -11.98 -28.57
CA GLY A 63 -1.04 -12.61 -29.50
C GLY A 63 -1.24 -14.13 -29.32
N GLY A 64 -0.35 -14.84 -28.62
CA GLY A 64 -0.26 -16.31 -28.74
C GLY A 64 -0.23 -17.16 -27.46
N ALA A 65 -0.24 -16.57 -26.25
CA ALA A 65 -0.04 -17.34 -25.01
C ALA A 65 -1.17 -17.12 -23.98
N HIS A 66 -2.41 -17.49 -24.32
CA HIS A 66 -3.59 -17.20 -23.49
C HIS A 66 -4.35 -18.46 -23.06
N SER A 67 -3.84 -19.19 -22.06
CA SER A 67 -4.65 -19.90 -21.04
C SER A 67 -3.79 -20.62 -19.98
N SER A 68 -2.70 -21.27 -20.39
CA SER A 68 -1.90 -22.15 -19.50
C SER A 68 -0.95 -21.42 -18.55
N SER A 69 -0.54 -20.18 -18.87
CA SER A 69 0.36 -19.37 -18.02
C SER A 69 -0.35 -18.77 -16.82
N MET A 70 -1.60 -18.33 -16.99
CA MET A 70 -2.32 -17.56 -15.98
C MET A 70 -2.80 -18.43 -14.82
N SER A 71 -3.24 -19.67 -15.10
CA SER A 71 -3.62 -20.65 -14.07
C SER A 71 -2.44 -21.05 -13.18
N ALA A 72 -1.26 -21.27 -13.78
CA ALA A 72 -0.03 -21.59 -13.06
C ALA A 72 0.54 -20.41 -12.24
N GLN A 73 0.18 -19.17 -12.58
CA GLN A 73 0.57 -17.98 -11.84
C GLN A 73 -0.40 -17.67 -10.69
N ILE A 74 -1.71 -17.90 -10.88
CA ILE A 74 -2.72 -17.77 -9.83
C ILE A 74 -2.50 -18.81 -8.73
N SER A 75 -2.14 -20.05 -9.09
CA SER A 75 -1.88 -21.12 -8.09
C SER A 75 -0.76 -20.77 -7.10
N ARG A 76 0.17 -19.89 -7.45
CA ARG A 76 1.26 -19.44 -6.55
C ARG A 76 0.80 -18.44 -5.49
N LEU A 77 -0.33 -17.75 -5.73
CA LEU A 77 -0.91 -16.79 -4.80
C LEU A 77 -1.91 -17.45 -3.83
N VAL A 78 -2.40 -18.64 -4.18
CA VAL A 78 -3.39 -19.39 -3.39
C VAL A 78 -2.89 -19.71 -1.97
N PRO A 79 -1.65 -20.19 -1.73
CA PRO A 79 -1.23 -20.52 -0.37
C PRO A 79 -1.18 -19.31 0.57
N ALA A 80 -0.66 -18.18 0.10
CA ALA A 80 -0.61 -16.94 0.88
C ALA A 80 -2.00 -16.38 1.14
N ALA A 81 -2.90 -16.48 0.15
CA ALA A 81 -4.29 -16.08 0.29
C ALA A 81 -5.04 -16.94 1.31
N LEU A 82 -4.91 -18.27 1.21
CA LEU A 82 -5.52 -19.23 2.14
C LEU A 82 -4.99 -19.03 3.56
N LEU A 83 -3.67 -18.87 3.73
CA LEU A 83 -3.07 -18.59 5.03
C LEU A 83 -3.66 -17.30 5.64
N GLY A 84 -3.72 -16.22 4.87
CA GLY A 84 -4.31 -14.95 5.33
C GLY A 84 -5.79 -15.09 5.70
N LEU A 85 -6.58 -15.80 4.92
CA LEU A 85 -7.99 -16.07 5.20
C LEU A 85 -8.17 -16.92 6.47
N THR A 86 -7.37 -17.98 6.64
CA THR A 86 -7.41 -18.82 7.84
C THR A 86 -7.05 -18.02 9.09
N ILE A 87 -5.99 -17.22 9.04
CA ILE A 87 -5.59 -16.35 10.17
C ILE A 87 -6.70 -15.36 10.49
N GLY A 88 -7.30 -14.72 9.49
CA GLY A 88 -8.42 -13.79 9.68
C GLY A 88 -9.65 -14.47 10.27
N ALA A 89 -10.01 -15.66 9.78
CA ALA A 89 -11.15 -16.44 10.26
C ALA A 89 -10.99 -16.88 11.73
N VAL A 90 -9.80 -17.37 12.09
CA VAL A 90 -9.48 -17.73 13.48
C VAL A 90 -9.51 -16.49 14.38
N ALA A 91 -8.91 -15.39 13.92
CA ALA A 91 -8.85 -14.16 14.70
C ALA A 91 -10.23 -13.53 14.91
N ILE A 92 -11.10 -13.49 13.89
CA ILE A 92 -12.47 -12.96 14.05
C ILE A 92 -13.32 -13.87 14.92
N ALA A 93 -13.21 -15.20 14.78
CA ALA A 93 -13.94 -16.13 15.64
C ALA A 93 -13.51 -15.99 17.10
N ALA A 94 -12.22 -15.78 17.37
CA ALA A 94 -11.72 -15.50 18.70
C ALA A 94 -12.21 -14.14 19.23
N ALA A 95 -12.19 -13.09 18.40
CA ALA A 95 -12.62 -11.76 18.80
C ALA A 95 -14.12 -11.69 19.11
N LEU A 96 -14.95 -12.47 18.41
CA LEU A 96 -16.42 -12.43 18.52
C LEU A 96 -17.02 -13.46 19.49
N ARG A 97 -16.19 -14.28 20.16
CA ARG A 97 -16.65 -15.46 20.92
C ARG A 97 -17.74 -15.17 21.95
N GLU A 98 -17.75 -13.98 22.53
CA GLU A 98 -18.68 -13.58 23.61
C GLU A 98 -19.20 -12.14 23.40
N VAL A 99 -19.38 -11.72 22.14
CA VAL A 99 -19.70 -10.33 21.79
C VAL A 99 -21.14 -10.20 21.33
N ASP A 100 -21.86 -9.22 21.89
CA ASP A 100 -23.16 -8.81 21.35
C ASP A 100 -22.97 -7.91 20.11
N LEU A 101 -23.21 -8.47 18.94
CA LEU A 101 -23.13 -7.74 17.67
C LEU A 101 -24.15 -6.61 17.56
N ALA A 102 -25.30 -6.69 18.24
CA ALA A 102 -26.28 -5.62 18.26
C ALA A 102 -25.71 -4.39 19.00
N ALA A 103 -25.06 -4.62 20.14
CA ALA A 103 -24.37 -3.56 20.89
C ALA A 103 -23.24 -2.92 20.09
N VAL A 104 -22.43 -3.71 19.35
CA VAL A 104 -21.42 -3.17 18.41
C VAL A 104 -22.08 -2.28 17.36
N GLY A 105 -23.21 -2.71 16.79
CA GLY A 105 -23.98 -1.93 15.82
C GLY A 105 -24.45 -0.58 16.38
N VAL A 106 -24.98 -0.57 17.61
CA VAL A 106 -25.39 0.65 18.32
C VAL A 106 -24.21 1.61 18.50
N LEU A 107 -23.04 1.11 18.91
CA LEU A 107 -21.83 1.92 19.06
C LEU A 107 -21.35 2.54 17.74
N ILE A 108 -21.37 1.76 16.66
CA ILE A 108 -20.98 2.24 15.32
C ILE A 108 -21.96 3.29 14.80
N VAL A 109 -23.26 3.07 14.95
CA VAL A 109 -24.29 4.03 14.55
C VAL A 109 -24.21 5.30 15.39
N GLY A 110 -24.01 5.16 16.71
CA GLY A 110 -23.85 6.27 17.66
C GLY A 110 -22.67 7.18 17.33
N ALA A 111 -21.58 6.62 16.79
CA ALA A 111 -20.43 7.42 16.35
C ALA A 111 -20.73 8.38 15.19
N GLY A 112 -21.74 8.06 14.38
CA GLY A 112 -22.25 8.93 13.33
C GLY A 112 -21.29 9.20 12.17
N TRP A 113 -21.81 9.92 11.16
CA TRP A 113 -21.07 10.23 9.93
C TRP A 113 -19.91 11.20 10.13
N GLY A 114 -19.96 12.06 11.15
CA GLY A 114 -18.87 13.00 11.46
C GLY A 114 -17.56 12.26 11.79
N THR A 115 -17.65 11.19 12.57
CA THR A 115 -16.50 10.33 12.93
C THR A 115 -15.91 9.66 11.68
N ILE A 116 -16.76 9.18 10.79
CA ILE A 116 -16.32 8.56 9.52
C ILE A 116 -15.62 9.59 8.63
N ALA A 117 -16.22 10.75 8.42
CA ALA A 117 -15.66 11.82 7.60
C ALA A 117 -14.31 12.31 8.13
N LEU A 118 -14.21 12.57 9.44
CA LEU A 118 -12.97 13.01 10.08
C LEU A 118 -11.89 11.93 10.00
N GLY A 119 -12.22 10.68 10.34
CA GLY A 119 -11.27 9.57 10.24
C GLY A 119 -10.76 9.35 8.82
N THR A 120 -11.65 9.45 7.81
CA THR A 120 -11.26 9.36 6.40
C THR A 120 -10.37 10.53 5.97
N ALA A 121 -10.68 11.76 6.40
CA ALA A 121 -9.84 12.93 6.13
C ALA A 121 -8.43 12.79 6.73
N ILE A 122 -8.33 12.33 7.98
CA ILE A 122 -7.05 12.05 8.63
C ILE A 122 -6.31 10.94 7.86
N HIS A 123 -7.00 9.89 7.40
CA HIS A 123 -6.34 8.84 6.62
C HIS A 123 -5.81 9.35 5.26
N LEU A 124 -6.52 10.25 4.58
CA LEU A 124 -6.01 10.90 3.37
C LEU A 124 -4.73 11.71 3.66
N LEU A 125 -4.67 12.41 4.79
CA LEU A 125 -3.45 13.07 5.24
C LEU A 125 -2.32 12.06 5.49
N VAL A 126 -2.59 10.96 6.18
CA VAL A 126 -1.59 9.89 6.41
C VAL A 126 -1.05 9.37 5.08
N GLN A 127 -1.92 9.10 4.10
CA GLN A 127 -1.50 8.67 2.76
C GLN A 127 -0.60 9.70 2.08
N ALA A 128 -0.91 10.99 2.22
CA ALA A 128 -0.09 12.08 1.69
C ALA A 128 1.31 12.12 2.33
N LEU A 129 1.37 12.03 3.66
CA LEU A 129 2.62 12.01 4.42
C LEU A 129 3.48 10.78 4.08
N VAL A 130 2.86 9.60 4.03
CA VAL A 130 3.53 8.34 3.64
C VAL A 130 4.03 8.43 2.19
N GLY A 131 3.23 8.96 1.26
CA GLY A 131 3.65 9.16 -0.13
C GLY A 131 4.82 10.13 -0.26
N ALA A 132 4.81 11.24 0.50
CA ALA A 132 5.92 12.17 0.56
C ALA A 132 7.20 11.49 1.10
N ARG A 133 7.09 10.76 2.21
CA ARG A 133 8.20 10.03 2.83
C ARG A 133 8.76 8.96 1.89
N TRP A 134 7.91 8.15 1.27
CA TRP A 134 8.36 7.11 0.35
C TRP A 134 9.07 7.70 -0.87
N ARG A 135 8.58 8.82 -1.42
CA ARG A 135 9.25 9.56 -2.50
C ARG A 135 10.65 10.04 -2.10
N LEU A 136 10.86 10.44 -0.83
CA LEU A 136 12.19 10.76 -0.30
C LEU A 136 13.07 9.50 -0.22
N LEU A 137 12.55 8.39 0.32
CA LEU A 137 13.26 7.13 0.49
C LEU A 137 13.77 6.55 -0.84
N VAL A 138 13.02 6.72 -1.94
CA VAL A 138 13.42 6.24 -3.27
C VAL A 138 14.23 7.27 -4.08
N GLY A 139 14.68 8.35 -3.44
CA GLY A 139 15.60 9.33 -4.06
C GLY A 139 14.93 10.32 -5.02
N ARG A 140 13.64 10.62 -4.84
CA ARG A 140 12.87 11.63 -5.61
C ARG A 140 13.04 11.53 -7.15
N PRO A 141 12.72 10.38 -7.78
CA PRO A 141 12.87 10.22 -9.23
C PRO A 141 12.12 11.30 -10.01
N ALA A 142 12.69 11.79 -11.12
CA ALA A 142 12.11 12.87 -11.92
C ALA A 142 10.67 12.58 -12.41
N ARG A 143 10.38 11.32 -12.77
CA ARG A 143 9.04 10.87 -13.20
C ARG A 143 8.08 10.59 -12.05
N MET A 144 8.53 10.72 -10.80
CA MET A 144 7.72 10.51 -9.60
C MET A 144 7.38 11.86 -8.96
N SER A 145 6.25 12.44 -9.36
CA SER A 145 5.69 13.61 -8.67
C SER A 145 5.19 13.22 -7.27
N LEU A 146 4.95 14.22 -6.41
CA LEU A 146 4.35 13.95 -5.10
C LEU A 146 2.96 13.32 -5.26
N ALA A 147 2.11 13.89 -6.11
CA ALA A 147 0.77 13.36 -6.37
C ALA A 147 0.80 11.90 -6.85
N ARG A 148 1.75 11.55 -7.74
CA ARG A 148 1.93 10.17 -8.19
C ARG A 148 2.37 9.26 -7.05
N ALA A 149 3.33 9.69 -6.21
CA ALA A 149 3.74 8.90 -5.06
C ALA A 149 2.58 8.64 -4.09
N VAL A 150 1.78 9.67 -3.77
CA VAL A 150 0.59 9.55 -2.92
C VAL A 150 -0.45 8.61 -3.54
N GLY A 151 -0.71 8.73 -4.84
CA GLY A 151 -1.64 7.87 -5.55
C GLY A 151 -1.23 6.40 -5.60
N LEU A 152 0.08 6.13 -5.73
CA LEU A 152 0.64 4.78 -5.65
C LEU A 152 0.49 4.19 -4.23
N ILE A 153 0.69 5.01 -3.18
CA ILE A 153 0.42 4.61 -1.80
C ILE A 153 -1.07 4.27 -1.62
N ALA A 154 -1.96 5.14 -2.08
CA ALA A 154 -3.41 4.94 -1.95
C ALA A 154 -3.87 3.65 -2.65
N THR A 155 -3.37 3.42 -3.86
CA THR A 155 -3.65 2.19 -4.62
C THR A 155 -3.09 0.95 -3.93
N GLY A 156 -1.90 1.04 -3.33
CA GLY A 156 -1.34 -0.03 -2.50
C GLY A 156 -2.20 -0.34 -1.28
N TYR A 157 -2.70 0.69 -0.57
CA TYR A 157 -3.64 0.47 0.53
C TYR A 157 -4.95 -0.14 0.06
N LEU A 158 -5.54 0.35 -1.03
CA LEU A 158 -6.77 -0.20 -1.59
C LEU A 158 -6.60 -1.68 -1.95
N ALA A 159 -5.46 -2.07 -2.51
CA ALA A 159 -5.12 -3.47 -2.76
C ALA A 159 -5.05 -4.29 -1.47
N ASN A 160 -4.48 -3.76 -0.39
CA ASN A 160 -4.47 -4.44 0.92
C ASN A 160 -5.87 -4.58 1.55
N TYR A 161 -6.80 -3.67 1.23
CA TYR A 161 -8.19 -3.75 1.68
C TYR A 161 -9.06 -4.71 0.86
N THR A 162 -8.62 -5.06 -0.36
CA THR A 162 -9.43 -5.85 -1.30
C THR A 162 -8.86 -7.25 -1.55
N LEU A 163 -7.54 -7.42 -1.45
CA LEU A 163 -6.86 -8.68 -1.76
C LEU A 163 -6.33 -9.37 -0.50
N PRO A 164 -6.43 -10.71 -0.41
CA PRO A 164 -5.87 -11.47 0.68
C PRO A 164 -4.33 -11.51 0.59
N GLY A 165 -3.66 -11.73 1.72
CA GLY A 165 -2.19 -11.85 1.76
C GLY A 165 -1.43 -10.52 1.60
N ARG A 166 -2.15 -9.41 1.41
CA ARG A 166 -1.63 -8.03 1.45
C ARG A 166 -0.52 -7.71 0.44
N PRO A 167 -0.81 -7.85 -0.88
CA PRO A 167 0.17 -7.59 -1.94
C PRO A 167 0.38 -6.10 -2.26
N GLY A 168 -0.24 -5.18 -1.52
CA GLY A 168 -0.31 -3.76 -1.84
C GLY A 168 1.06 -3.10 -1.99
N GLU A 169 2.02 -3.47 -1.14
CA GLU A 169 3.40 -3.02 -1.21
C GLU A 169 4.12 -3.47 -2.51
N LEU A 170 3.81 -4.66 -3.02
CA LEU A 170 4.35 -5.15 -4.28
C LEU A 170 3.67 -4.46 -5.46
N ILE A 171 2.35 -4.28 -5.38
CA ILE A 171 1.55 -3.61 -6.42
C ILE A 171 2.02 -2.16 -6.59
N ARG A 172 2.20 -1.39 -5.51
CA ARG A 172 2.71 0.00 -5.61
C ARG A 172 4.09 0.05 -6.27
N CYS A 173 4.97 -0.92 -6.00
CA CYS A 173 6.30 -0.98 -6.61
C CYS A 173 6.24 -1.35 -8.10
N GLY A 174 5.36 -2.28 -8.48
CA GLY A 174 5.13 -2.63 -9.89
C GLY A 174 4.50 -1.49 -10.69
N LEU A 175 3.56 -0.75 -10.09
CA LEU A 175 2.99 0.46 -10.69
C LEU A 175 4.03 1.58 -10.79
N ALA A 176 4.89 1.75 -9.79
CA ALA A 176 6.00 2.70 -9.86
C ALA A 176 7.01 2.37 -10.97
N TRP A 177 7.25 1.08 -11.21
CA TRP A 177 8.09 0.64 -12.31
C TRP A 177 7.46 0.95 -13.67
N SER A 178 6.17 0.68 -13.85
CA SER A 178 5.48 0.96 -15.13
C SER A 178 5.29 2.46 -15.38
N LEU A 179 4.82 3.23 -14.39
CA LEU A 179 4.44 4.63 -14.55
C LEU A 179 5.60 5.62 -14.37
N ALA A 180 6.54 5.30 -13.47
CA ALA A 180 7.65 6.20 -13.13
C ALA A 180 9.03 5.65 -13.51
N ARG A 181 9.10 4.46 -14.13
CA ARG A 181 10.37 3.76 -14.47
C ARG A 181 11.29 3.59 -13.25
N LEU A 182 10.70 3.46 -12.06
CA LEU A 182 11.45 3.18 -10.84
C LEU A 182 11.93 1.72 -10.88
N PRO A 183 13.24 1.44 -10.71
CA PRO A 183 13.71 0.07 -10.58
C PRO A 183 13.01 -0.64 -9.43
N LEU A 184 12.54 -1.87 -9.66
CA LEU A 184 11.76 -2.61 -8.66
C LEU A 184 12.52 -2.77 -7.34
N ALA A 185 13.81 -3.12 -7.39
CA ALA A 185 14.66 -3.24 -6.21
C ALA A 185 14.77 -1.93 -5.41
N ARG A 186 14.79 -0.76 -6.07
CA ARG A 186 14.78 0.54 -5.38
C ARG A 186 13.45 0.80 -4.68
N GLY A 187 12.34 0.51 -5.36
CA GLY A 187 11.01 0.61 -4.76
C GLY A 187 10.87 -0.28 -3.52
N LEU A 188 11.26 -1.56 -3.65
CA LEU A 188 11.23 -2.55 -2.56
C LEU A 188 12.17 -2.21 -1.41
N ALA A 189 13.38 -1.70 -1.69
CA ALA A 189 14.29 -1.22 -0.64
C ALA A 189 13.66 -0.05 0.13
N GLY A 190 13.04 0.91 -0.58
CA GLY A 190 12.28 2.00 0.05
C GLY A 190 11.13 1.50 0.93
N VAL A 191 10.40 0.46 0.48
CA VAL A 191 9.38 -0.22 1.30
C VAL A 191 10.00 -0.84 2.54
N ALA A 192 11.08 -1.59 2.41
CA ALA A 192 11.71 -2.29 3.52
C ALA A 192 12.19 -1.31 4.60
N VAL A 193 12.84 -0.21 4.19
CA VAL A 193 13.23 0.87 5.11
C VAL A 193 12.01 1.50 5.78
N GLU A 194 10.95 1.77 5.02
CA GLU A 194 9.70 2.29 5.57
C GLU A 194 9.14 1.37 6.67
N LYS A 195 9.10 0.06 6.45
CA LYS A 195 8.59 -0.91 7.44
C LYS A 195 9.47 -1.02 8.68
N VAL A 196 10.79 -0.84 8.55
CA VAL A 196 11.68 -0.77 9.72
C VAL A 196 11.40 0.50 10.54
N LEU A 197 11.23 1.65 9.89
CA LEU A 197 10.89 2.90 10.58
C LEU A 197 9.52 2.82 11.27
N ASP A 198 8.52 2.28 10.59
CA ASP A 198 7.19 2.08 11.15
C ASP A 198 7.20 1.06 12.30
N GLY A 199 7.93 -0.05 12.15
CA GLY A 199 8.13 -1.04 13.20
C GLY A 199 8.81 -0.47 14.44
N LEU A 200 9.83 0.38 14.27
CA LEU A 200 10.47 1.09 15.39
C LEU A 200 9.47 1.98 16.12
N THR A 201 8.65 2.72 15.39
CA THR A 201 7.60 3.58 15.97
C THR A 201 6.58 2.75 16.74
N ILE A 202 6.12 1.63 16.17
CA ILE A 202 5.19 0.70 16.81
C ILE A 202 5.78 0.14 18.11
N VAL A 203 7.04 -0.32 18.08
CA VAL A 203 7.73 -0.86 19.27
C VAL A 203 7.88 0.22 20.34
N LEU A 204 8.33 1.42 19.98
CA LEU A 204 8.48 2.54 20.93
C LEU A 204 7.14 2.90 21.58
N CYS A 205 6.09 3.08 20.77
CA CYS A 205 4.74 3.33 21.28
C CYS A 205 4.27 2.21 22.20
N SER A 206 4.43 0.95 21.78
CA SER A 206 3.97 -0.19 22.59
C SER A 206 4.71 -0.31 23.93
N SER A 207 6.03 -0.06 23.94
CA SER A 207 6.84 -0.03 25.16
C SER A 207 6.40 1.07 26.11
N VAL A 208 6.17 2.29 25.60
CA VAL A 208 5.65 3.41 26.41
C VAL A 208 4.26 3.08 26.94
N GLY A 209 3.38 2.53 26.10
CA GLY A 209 2.03 2.11 26.50
C GLY A 209 2.04 1.10 27.64
N LEU A 210 2.91 0.09 27.57
CA LEU A 210 3.07 -0.88 28.65
C LEU A 210 3.55 -0.27 29.97
N LEU A 211 4.53 0.63 29.90
CA LEU A 211 5.03 1.32 31.09
C LEU A 211 3.94 2.13 31.78
N LEU A 212 3.02 2.72 31.01
CA LEU A 212 1.90 3.50 31.54
C LEU A 212 0.76 2.65 32.12
N VAL A 213 0.57 1.43 31.62
CA VAL A 213 -0.52 0.52 32.04
C VAL A 213 -0.09 -0.43 33.16
N GLY A 214 1.21 -0.70 33.31
CA GLY A 214 1.76 -1.50 34.42
C GLY A 214 1.51 -3.02 34.33
N THR A 215 1.08 -3.54 33.17
CA THR A 215 0.75 -4.97 32.99
C THR A 215 1.91 -5.79 32.44
N ALA A 216 2.30 -6.86 33.14
CA ALA A 216 3.46 -7.71 32.83
C ALA A 216 3.16 -9.05 32.13
N HIS A 217 1.89 -9.52 32.09
CA HIS A 217 1.59 -10.90 31.71
C HIS A 217 1.03 -11.01 30.28
N GLY A 218 1.71 -11.77 29.41
CA GLY A 218 1.29 -12.08 28.03
C GLY A 218 1.78 -11.09 26.96
N THR A 219 1.83 -9.79 27.27
CA THR A 219 2.24 -8.73 26.32
C THR A 219 3.74 -8.77 26.00
N THR A 220 4.56 -9.31 26.91
CA THR A 220 6.02 -9.39 26.78
C THR A 220 6.47 -10.31 25.63
N ALA A 221 5.78 -11.44 25.40
CA ALA A 221 6.14 -12.39 24.34
C ALA A 221 5.85 -11.85 22.93
N PHE A 222 4.75 -11.11 22.77
CA PHE A 222 4.40 -10.50 21.50
C PHE A 222 5.32 -9.32 21.17
N LEU A 223 5.71 -8.55 22.18
CA LEU A 223 6.70 -7.48 22.02
C LEU A 223 8.10 -8.00 21.76
N SER A 224 8.53 -9.07 22.43
CA SER A 224 9.85 -9.65 22.19
C SER A 224 9.97 -10.18 20.77
N LEU A 225 8.93 -10.82 20.23
CA LEU A 225 8.88 -11.21 18.82
C LEU A 225 8.95 -10.01 17.88
N GLY A 226 8.17 -8.95 18.15
CA GLY A 226 8.21 -7.71 17.36
C GLY A 226 9.59 -7.06 17.34
N VAL A 227 10.27 -7.02 18.50
CA VAL A 227 11.64 -6.53 18.64
C VAL A 227 12.62 -7.41 17.85
N VAL A 228 12.55 -8.74 17.96
CA VAL A 228 13.43 -9.65 17.22
C VAL A 228 13.28 -9.49 15.71
N VAL A 229 12.04 -9.40 15.21
CA VAL A 229 11.76 -9.18 13.78
C VAL A 229 12.32 -7.83 13.33
N LEU A 230 12.12 -6.77 14.12
CA LEU A 230 12.65 -5.44 13.82
C LEU A 230 14.18 -5.41 13.78
N LEU A 231 14.84 -6.02 14.77
CA LEU A 231 16.29 -6.10 14.84
C LEU A 231 16.86 -6.90 13.68
N SER A 232 16.21 -8.01 13.31
CA SER A 232 16.60 -8.84 12.18
C SER A 232 16.45 -8.11 10.85
N ALA A 233 15.34 -7.40 10.65
CA ALA A 233 15.13 -6.56 9.46
C ALA A 233 16.17 -5.43 9.37
N THR A 234 16.45 -4.77 10.50
CA THR A 234 17.47 -3.69 10.59
C THR A 234 18.86 -4.22 10.27
N ALA A 235 19.25 -5.35 10.86
CA ALA A 235 20.53 -6.00 10.59
C ALA A 235 20.66 -6.41 9.13
N CYS A 236 19.60 -6.95 8.51
CA CYS A 236 19.57 -7.30 7.09
C CYS A 236 19.80 -6.06 6.19
N LEU A 237 19.10 -4.95 6.45
CA LEU A 237 19.29 -3.71 5.70
C LEU A 237 20.70 -3.14 5.87
N MET A 238 21.25 -3.19 7.09
CA MET A 238 22.61 -2.74 7.38
C MET A 238 23.64 -3.61 6.65
N ALA A 239 23.49 -4.93 6.68
CA ALA A 239 24.35 -5.85 5.94
C ALA A 239 24.32 -5.56 4.43
N LEU A 240 23.15 -5.30 3.86
CA LEU A 240 23.00 -4.95 2.44
C LEU A 240 23.64 -3.60 2.10
N ALA A 241 23.57 -2.61 3.00
CA ALA A 241 24.23 -1.33 2.85
C ALA A 241 25.77 -1.44 2.89
N LEU A 242 26.30 -2.28 3.79
CA LEU A 242 27.74 -2.49 3.95
C LEU A 242 28.32 -3.40 2.85
N ALA A 243 27.52 -4.27 2.25
CA ALA A 243 27.95 -5.20 1.21
C ALA A 243 28.04 -4.59 -0.21
N GLU A 244 27.92 -3.27 -0.40
CA GLU A 244 27.91 -2.63 -1.73
C GLU A 244 29.14 -2.98 -2.57
N ALA A 245 30.34 -2.79 -2.00
CA ALA A 245 31.61 -3.05 -2.70
C ALA A 245 31.77 -4.53 -3.13
N PRO A 246 31.54 -5.53 -2.27
CA PRO A 246 31.58 -6.93 -2.71
C PRO A 246 30.45 -7.25 -3.70
N ILE A 247 29.24 -6.72 -3.55
CA ILE A 247 28.13 -6.93 -4.49
C ILE A 247 28.47 -6.37 -5.88
N ALA A 248 29.08 -5.19 -5.95
CA ALA A 248 29.46 -4.54 -7.20
C ALA A 248 30.44 -5.39 -8.03
N ARG A 249 31.33 -6.15 -7.37
CA ARG A 249 32.27 -7.07 -8.05
C ARG A 249 31.55 -8.19 -8.82
N TYR A 250 30.36 -8.59 -8.36
CA TYR A 250 29.57 -9.62 -9.03
C TYR A 250 28.60 -9.03 -10.07
N ALA A 251 28.35 -7.73 -10.05
CA ALA A 251 27.39 -7.07 -10.95
C ALA A 251 27.80 -7.10 -12.43
N SER A 252 29.11 -7.23 -12.70
CA SER A 252 29.68 -7.41 -14.04
C SER A 252 29.56 -8.84 -14.59
N ARG A 253 29.20 -9.82 -13.75
CA ARG A 253 29.00 -11.20 -14.21
C ARG A 253 27.76 -11.31 -15.10
N GLU A 254 27.80 -12.25 -16.03
CA GLU A 254 26.64 -12.60 -16.83
C GLU A 254 25.72 -13.58 -16.09
N GLY A 255 24.53 -13.82 -16.66
CA GLY A 255 23.56 -14.75 -16.10
C GLY A 255 22.92 -14.28 -14.80
N LEU A 256 22.33 -15.23 -14.06
CA LEU A 256 21.51 -14.98 -12.86
C LEU A 256 22.30 -14.28 -11.74
N VAL A 257 23.58 -14.62 -11.56
CA VAL A 257 24.40 -14.08 -10.47
C VAL A 257 24.61 -12.57 -10.62
N GLY A 258 25.05 -12.11 -11.80
CA GLY A 258 25.22 -10.67 -11.99
C GLY A 258 23.90 -9.92 -12.06
N ALA A 259 22.84 -10.57 -12.55
CA ALA A 259 21.47 -10.10 -12.47
C ALA A 259 21.04 -9.76 -11.03
N LEU A 260 21.18 -10.71 -10.10
CA LEU A 260 20.87 -10.52 -8.69
C LEU A 260 21.78 -9.48 -8.03
N ALA A 261 23.07 -9.47 -8.36
CA ALA A 261 24.02 -8.49 -7.85
C ALA A 261 23.67 -7.05 -8.27
N ARG A 262 23.20 -6.83 -9.51
CA ARG A 262 22.71 -5.51 -9.95
C ARG A 262 21.49 -5.03 -9.17
N GLN A 263 20.56 -5.92 -8.84
CA GLN A 263 19.40 -5.58 -8.01
C GLN A 263 19.82 -5.28 -6.56
N ALA A 264 20.71 -6.09 -6.00
CA ALA A 264 21.25 -5.87 -4.66
C ALA A 264 22.02 -4.55 -4.56
N ALA A 265 22.82 -4.18 -5.57
CA ALA A 265 23.49 -2.88 -5.64
C ALA A 265 22.49 -1.72 -5.70
N THR A 266 21.41 -1.86 -6.48
CA THR A 266 20.34 -0.86 -6.57
C THR A 266 19.63 -0.67 -5.22
N ALA A 267 19.35 -1.76 -4.50
CA ALA A 267 18.77 -1.72 -3.16
C ALA A 267 19.72 -1.09 -2.14
N SER A 268 21.00 -1.50 -2.15
CA SER A 268 22.06 -0.95 -1.28
C SER A 268 22.21 0.56 -1.44
N GLY A 269 22.29 1.04 -2.69
CA GLY A 269 22.34 2.49 -2.97
C GLY A 269 21.12 3.26 -2.45
N THR A 270 19.95 2.62 -2.39
CA THR A 270 18.74 3.21 -1.79
C THR A 270 18.86 3.33 -0.27
N ILE A 271 19.41 2.30 0.39
CA ILE A 271 19.63 2.31 1.85
C ILE A 271 20.70 3.34 2.23
N ARG A 272 21.70 3.56 1.39
CA ARG A 272 22.72 4.59 1.64
C ARG A 272 22.22 6.02 1.54
N LEU A 273 21.09 6.26 0.87
CA LEU A 273 20.45 7.59 0.89
C LEU A 273 20.10 8.03 2.31
N LEU A 274 19.91 7.09 3.24
CA LEU A 274 19.60 7.35 4.65
C LEU A 274 20.73 8.10 5.37
N SER A 275 21.97 7.94 4.92
CA SER A 275 23.15 8.64 5.46
C SER A 275 23.35 10.04 4.88
N GLY A 276 22.50 10.46 3.93
CA GLY A 276 22.57 11.79 3.32
C GLY A 276 22.30 12.92 4.33
N ALA A 277 22.96 14.06 4.14
CA ALA A 277 22.77 15.23 5.00
C ALA A 277 21.28 15.64 5.07
N GLY A 278 20.75 15.76 6.29
CA GLY A 278 19.34 16.12 6.53
C GLY A 278 18.31 15.00 6.32
N MET A 279 18.71 13.84 5.78
CA MET A 279 17.81 12.70 5.59
C MET A 279 17.33 12.12 6.93
N PRO A 280 18.18 11.86 7.95
CA PRO A 280 17.71 11.36 9.24
C PRO A 280 16.68 12.29 9.88
N ARG A 281 16.92 13.61 9.87
CA ARG A 281 15.97 14.62 10.37
C ARG A 281 14.63 14.54 9.64
N SER A 282 14.66 14.44 8.30
CA SER A 282 13.45 14.34 7.49
C SER A 282 12.66 13.06 7.79
N LEU A 283 13.34 11.94 8.03
CA LEU A 283 12.71 10.67 8.38
C LEU A 283 12.12 10.69 9.79
N ILE A 284 12.79 11.30 10.76
CA ILE A 284 12.27 11.47 12.12
C ILE A 284 11.02 12.36 12.10
N LEU A 285 11.10 13.53 11.45
CA LEU A 285 9.96 14.46 11.39
C LEU A 285 8.76 13.87 10.65
N SER A 286 8.99 13.21 9.51
CA SER A 286 7.91 12.54 8.78
C SER A 286 7.34 11.35 9.55
N GLY A 287 8.18 10.55 10.22
CA GLY A 287 7.75 9.47 11.09
C GLY A 287 6.88 9.96 12.25
N ALA A 288 7.31 11.02 12.95
CA ALA A 288 6.54 11.65 14.02
C ALA A 288 5.21 12.21 13.53
N ALA A 289 5.19 12.88 12.38
CA ALA A 289 3.96 13.42 11.78
C ALA A 289 2.97 12.30 11.40
N ILE A 290 3.46 11.20 10.83
CA ILE A 290 2.64 10.02 10.50
C ILE A 290 2.10 9.38 11.78
N ALA A 291 2.95 9.15 12.78
CA ALA A 291 2.56 8.56 14.05
C ALA A 291 1.50 9.40 14.75
N LEU A 292 1.72 10.71 14.88
CA LEU A 292 0.76 11.62 15.49
C LEU A 292 -0.57 11.65 14.74
N SER A 293 -0.54 11.60 13.41
CA SER A 293 -1.76 11.53 12.60
C SER A 293 -2.52 10.22 12.83
N ILE A 294 -1.84 9.09 12.96
CA ILE A 294 -2.48 7.79 13.24
C ILE A 294 -3.03 7.76 14.68
N LEU A 295 -2.30 8.27 15.66
CA LEU A 295 -2.77 8.39 17.04
C LEU A 295 -4.01 9.31 17.11
N GLY A 296 -3.98 10.45 16.42
CA GLY A 296 -5.12 11.36 16.30
C GLY A 296 -6.33 10.71 15.59
N HIS A 297 -6.09 9.87 14.57
CA HIS A 297 -7.14 9.09 13.92
C HIS A 297 -7.81 8.14 14.92
N LEU A 298 -7.02 7.31 15.62
CA LEU A 298 -7.55 6.39 16.63
C LEU A 298 -8.28 7.13 17.76
N GLY A 299 -7.74 8.26 18.21
CA GLY A 299 -8.38 9.12 19.21
C GLY A 299 -9.74 9.66 18.74
N ALA A 300 -9.83 10.12 17.49
CA ALA A 300 -11.07 10.59 16.90
C ALA A 300 -12.12 9.48 16.79
N ILE A 301 -11.71 8.26 16.42
CA ILE A 301 -12.63 7.10 16.38
C ILE A 301 -13.09 6.71 17.79
N ALA A 302 -12.17 6.63 18.76
CA ALA A 302 -12.52 6.31 20.14
C ALA A 302 -13.50 7.33 20.72
N TRP A 303 -13.23 8.62 20.53
CA TRP A 303 -14.14 9.69 20.92
C TRP A 303 -15.51 9.55 20.27
N GLY A 304 -15.57 9.25 18.97
CA GLY A 304 -16.82 9.02 18.25
C GLY A 304 -17.64 7.88 18.85
N VAL A 305 -17.00 6.79 19.25
CA VAL A 305 -17.65 5.63 19.91
C VAL A 305 -18.09 5.94 21.36
N GLY A 306 -17.77 7.13 21.90
CA GLY A 306 -18.10 7.52 23.28
C GLY A 306 -17.05 7.10 24.30
N ILE A 307 -15.83 6.80 23.86
CA ILE A 307 -14.70 6.38 24.71
C ILE A 307 -13.75 7.56 24.88
N ALA A 308 -13.39 7.87 26.13
CA ALA A 308 -12.37 8.88 26.41
C ALA A 308 -11.01 8.47 25.80
N PRO A 309 -10.43 9.24 24.87
CA PRO A 309 -9.21 8.88 24.14
C PRO A 309 -7.97 9.20 24.98
N THR A 310 -7.76 8.47 26.07
CA THR A 310 -6.58 8.65 26.92
C THR A 310 -5.31 8.28 26.16
N VAL A 311 -4.21 8.99 26.44
CA VAL A 311 -2.92 8.74 25.79
C VAL A 311 -2.48 7.26 25.89
N PRO A 312 -2.55 6.59 27.06
CA PRO A 312 -2.17 5.18 27.16
C PRO A 312 -3.02 4.27 26.29
N LEU A 313 -4.35 4.45 26.28
CA LEU A 313 -5.27 3.64 25.48
C LEU A 313 -4.94 3.74 23.98
N ILE A 314 -4.78 4.96 23.47
CA ILE A 314 -4.54 5.19 22.04
C ILE A 314 -3.17 4.64 21.61
N ILE A 315 -2.14 4.81 22.44
CA ILE A 315 -0.79 4.31 22.15
C ILE A 315 -0.74 2.78 22.18
N VAL A 316 -1.38 2.13 23.16
CA VAL A 316 -1.46 0.66 23.25
C VAL A 316 -2.25 0.10 22.06
N THR A 317 -3.37 0.74 21.71
CA THR A 317 -4.19 0.35 20.56
C THR A 317 -3.42 0.48 19.25
N TYR A 318 -2.68 1.58 19.06
CA TYR A 318 -1.81 1.75 17.90
C TYR A 318 -0.75 0.65 17.81
N GLY A 319 -0.11 0.33 18.93
CA GLY A 319 0.87 -0.76 19.03
C GLY A 319 0.30 -2.11 18.62
N ALA A 320 -0.84 -2.48 19.22
CA ALA A 320 -1.51 -3.75 18.95
C ALA A 320 -1.96 -3.88 17.49
N LEU A 321 -2.61 -2.86 16.93
CA LEU A 321 -3.03 -2.85 15.53
C LEU A 321 -1.84 -2.83 14.56
N GLY A 322 -0.76 -2.13 14.92
CA GLY A 322 0.48 -2.09 14.17
C GLY A 322 1.13 -3.47 14.07
N LEU A 323 1.23 -4.19 15.19
CA LEU A 323 1.76 -5.54 15.23
C LEU A 323 0.83 -6.55 14.52
N ALA A 324 -0.49 -6.42 14.68
CA ALA A 324 -1.46 -7.22 13.92
C ALA A 324 -1.31 -7.01 12.41
N SER A 325 -0.87 -5.81 11.99
CA SER A 325 -0.54 -5.50 10.60
C SER A 325 0.81 -6.04 10.14
N LEU A 326 1.53 -6.86 10.91
CA LEU A 326 2.70 -7.59 10.41
C LEU A 326 2.34 -8.96 9.86
N VAL A 327 1.21 -9.53 10.28
CA VAL A 327 0.80 -10.88 9.90
C VAL A 327 0.13 -10.87 8.53
N PRO A 328 0.36 -11.87 7.67
CA PRO A 328 -0.48 -12.12 6.50
C PRO A 328 -1.93 -12.27 6.97
N GLY A 329 -2.82 -11.43 6.45
CA GLY A 329 -4.19 -11.33 6.94
C GLY A 329 -5.21 -11.47 5.83
N ALA A 330 -6.46 -11.67 6.26
CA ALA A 330 -7.62 -11.54 5.40
C ALA A 330 -7.68 -10.12 4.80
N PRO A 331 -8.42 -9.94 3.68
CA PRO A 331 -8.61 -8.64 3.07
C PRO A 331 -9.03 -7.60 4.11
N GLY A 332 -8.39 -6.43 4.09
CA GLY A 332 -8.74 -5.33 4.98
C GLY A 332 -8.45 -5.56 6.45
N TYR A 333 -7.65 -6.56 6.83
CA TYR A 333 -7.28 -6.85 8.22
C TYR A 333 -8.45 -7.34 9.08
N VAL A 334 -9.50 -7.88 8.45
CA VAL A 334 -10.66 -8.44 9.16
C VAL A 334 -10.19 -9.56 10.09
N GLY A 335 -10.66 -9.51 11.34
CA GLY A 335 -10.32 -10.45 12.40
C GLY A 335 -9.09 -10.03 13.17
N SER A 336 -7.95 -9.80 12.50
CA SER A 336 -6.69 -9.47 13.20
C SER A 336 -6.76 -8.13 13.90
N TYR A 337 -7.40 -7.12 13.31
CA TYR A 337 -7.61 -5.83 13.97
C TYR A 337 -8.61 -5.90 15.11
N GLN A 338 -9.71 -6.62 14.96
CA GLN A 338 -10.70 -6.81 16.02
C GLN A 338 -10.08 -7.50 17.24
N LEU A 339 -9.38 -8.62 17.02
CA LEU A 339 -8.72 -9.36 18.09
C LEU A 339 -7.66 -8.50 18.79
N ALA A 340 -6.82 -7.81 18.03
CA ALA A 340 -5.78 -6.95 18.59
C ALA A 340 -6.36 -5.77 19.40
N ALA A 341 -7.48 -5.20 18.95
CA ALA A 341 -8.17 -4.15 19.71
C ALA A 341 -8.77 -4.69 21.02
N VAL A 342 -9.42 -5.86 20.99
CA VAL A 342 -9.95 -6.50 22.22
C VAL A 342 -8.84 -6.71 23.25
N VAL A 343 -7.69 -7.23 22.80
CA VAL A 343 -6.50 -7.39 23.67
C VAL A 343 -5.98 -6.04 24.18
N ALA A 344 -5.96 -5.02 23.34
CA ALA A 344 -5.50 -3.68 23.72
C ALA A 344 -6.43 -2.97 24.72
N PHE A 345 -7.73 -3.24 24.67
CA PHE A 345 -8.75 -2.58 25.48
C PHE A 345 -8.95 -3.25 26.84
N ALA A 346 -8.70 -4.56 26.94
CA ALA A 346 -8.90 -5.33 28.16
C ALA A 346 -8.18 -4.75 29.41
N PRO A 347 -6.91 -4.29 29.34
CA PRO A 347 -6.23 -3.68 30.49
C PRO A 347 -6.89 -2.39 31.01
N PHE A 348 -7.74 -1.75 30.20
CA PHE A 348 -8.46 -0.54 30.54
C PHE A 348 -9.88 -0.82 31.06
N GLY A 349 -10.26 -2.10 31.21
CA GLY A 349 -11.61 -2.50 31.62
C GLY A 349 -12.70 -2.15 30.59
N LEU A 350 -12.31 -1.88 29.34
CA LEU A 350 -13.24 -1.57 28.26
C LEU A 350 -13.76 -2.88 27.63
N THR A 351 -15.02 -2.85 27.19
CA THR A 351 -15.69 -4.03 26.65
C THR A 351 -15.15 -4.44 25.28
N ALA A 352 -15.33 -5.72 24.94
CA ALA A 352 -14.94 -6.24 23.63
C ALA A 352 -15.75 -5.57 22.50
N GLU A 353 -17.03 -5.27 22.75
CA GLU A 353 -17.92 -4.56 21.83
C GLU A 353 -17.33 -3.19 21.45
N ALA A 354 -16.88 -2.43 22.45
CA ALA A 354 -16.26 -1.12 22.27
C ALA A 354 -14.96 -1.22 21.45
N ALA A 355 -14.12 -2.19 21.78
CA ALA A 355 -12.88 -2.45 21.06
C ALA A 355 -13.13 -2.80 19.57
N ILE A 356 -14.11 -3.67 19.31
CA ILE A 356 -14.51 -4.08 17.96
C ILE A 356 -15.11 -2.91 17.18
N ALA A 357 -15.95 -2.09 17.81
CA ALA A 357 -16.52 -0.90 17.18
C ALA A 357 -15.41 0.07 16.74
N VAL A 358 -14.45 0.37 17.63
CA VAL A 358 -13.30 1.23 17.32
C VAL A 358 -12.44 0.64 16.20
N ALA A 359 -12.07 -0.65 16.28
CA ALA A 359 -11.26 -1.31 15.26
C ALA A 359 -11.95 -1.30 13.88
N THR A 360 -13.26 -1.54 13.87
CA THR A 360 -14.07 -1.61 12.65
C THR A 360 -14.22 -0.23 12.02
N LEU A 361 -14.54 0.82 12.79
CA LEU A 361 -14.60 2.19 12.28
C LEU A 361 -13.23 2.69 11.79
N TYR A 362 -12.15 2.36 12.49
CA TYR A 362 -10.79 2.64 12.03
C TYR A 362 -10.50 1.95 10.69
N GLN A 363 -10.92 0.68 10.54
CA GLN A 363 -10.77 -0.07 9.30
C GLN A 363 -11.58 0.54 8.14
N VAL A 364 -12.86 0.86 8.39
CA VAL A 364 -13.78 1.46 7.41
C VAL A 364 -13.26 2.81 6.92
N THR A 365 -12.90 3.71 7.85
CA THR A 365 -12.42 5.06 7.49
C THR A 365 -11.13 5.01 6.66
N ARG A 366 -10.26 4.05 6.94
CA ARG A 366 -9.07 3.79 6.13
C ARG A 366 -9.40 3.20 4.76
N ALA A 367 -10.34 2.26 4.67
CA ALA A 367 -10.80 1.71 3.40
C ALA A 367 -11.42 2.80 2.51
N CYS A 368 -12.27 3.67 3.08
CA CYS A 368 -12.82 4.84 2.39
C CYS A 368 -11.72 5.78 1.90
N GLY A 369 -10.75 6.12 2.76
CA GLY A 369 -9.63 6.98 2.38
C GLY A 369 -8.76 6.38 1.28
N ALA A 370 -8.51 5.07 1.31
CA ALA A 370 -7.76 4.38 0.27
C ALA A 370 -8.50 4.37 -1.07
N LEU A 371 -9.82 4.14 -1.03
CA LEU A 371 -10.69 4.20 -2.21
C LEU A 371 -10.68 5.60 -2.83
N ILE A 372 -10.93 6.64 -2.02
CA ILE A 372 -10.94 8.04 -2.50
C ILE A 372 -9.57 8.42 -3.06
N GLY A 373 -8.48 8.14 -2.34
CA GLY A 373 -7.13 8.47 -2.80
C GLY A 373 -6.76 7.78 -4.11
N SER A 374 -7.13 6.49 -4.26
CA SER A 374 -6.88 5.74 -5.50
C SER A 374 -7.76 6.23 -6.67
N ALA A 375 -9.04 6.55 -6.42
CA ALA A 375 -9.93 7.11 -7.43
C ALA A 375 -9.45 8.48 -7.94
N LEU A 376 -9.00 9.35 -7.04
CA LEU A 376 -8.40 10.65 -7.40
C LEU A 376 -7.13 10.46 -8.24
N PHE A 377 -6.28 9.51 -7.86
CA PHE A 377 -5.08 9.18 -8.62
C PHE A 377 -5.40 8.69 -10.04
N ALA A 378 -6.35 7.76 -10.17
CA ALA A 378 -6.78 7.25 -11.46
C ALA A 378 -7.34 8.38 -12.34
N ALA A 379 -8.14 9.30 -11.77
CA ALA A 379 -8.66 10.46 -12.48
C ALA A 379 -7.54 11.36 -13.02
N VAL A 380 -6.52 11.65 -12.21
CA VAL A 380 -5.37 12.46 -12.62
C VAL A 380 -4.57 11.80 -13.74
N GLU A 381 -4.23 10.51 -13.62
CA GLU A 381 -3.48 9.80 -14.66
C GLU A 381 -4.28 9.70 -15.97
N MET A 382 -5.61 9.54 -15.91
CA MET A 382 -6.46 9.59 -17.09
C MET A 382 -6.43 10.94 -17.80
N ILE A 383 -6.38 12.05 -17.06
CA ILE A 383 -6.30 13.40 -17.64
C ILE A 383 -4.93 13.60 -18.30
N LEU A 384 -3.85 13.17 -17.63
CA LEU A 384 -2.48 13.31 -18.14
C LEU A 384 -2.22 12.43 -19.38
N ALA A 385 -2.93 11.31 -19.51
CA ALA A 385 -2.80 10.40 -20.65
C ALA A 385 -3.55 10.86 -21.91
N ARG A 386 -4.34 11.94 -21.86
CA ARG A 386 -5.08 12.43 -23.04
C ARG A 386 -4.11 12.97 -24.10
N PRO A 387 -4.26 12.58 -25.38
CA PRO A 387 -3.47 13.16 -26.47
C PRO A 387 -3.69 14.68 -26.50
N ARG A 388 -2.59 15.46 -26.60
CA ARG A 388 -2.73 16.90 -26.86
C ARG A 388 -3.32 17.09 -28.26
N PRO A 389 -4.29 17.99 -28.45
CA PRO A 389 -4.79 18.31 -29.79
C PRO A 389 -3.62 18.73 -30.66
N ALA A 390 -3.57 18.20 -31.89
CA ALA A 390 -2.55 18.59 -32.86
C ALA A 390 -2.62 20.11 -33.07
N PRO A 391 -1.47 20.81 -33.17
CA PRO A 391 -1.47 22.23 -33.50
C PRO A 391 -2.28 22.42 -34.78
N SER A 392 -3.24 23.34 -34.75
CA SER A 392 -4.06 23.70 -35.90
C SER A 392 -3.13 24.05 -37.05
N SER A 393 -3.18 23.27 -38.13
CA SER A 393 -2.55 23.63 -39.39
C SER A 393 -3.20 24.91 -39.88
N GLU A 394 -2.58 26.05 -39.57
CA GLU A 394 -2.89 27.33 -40.19
C GLU A 394 -2.75 27.13 -41.70
N PRO A 395 -3.79 27.38 -42.50
CA PRO A 395 -3.68 27.19 -43.93
C PRO A 395 -2.62 28.16 -44.42
N ALA A 396 -1.50 27.60 -44.89
CA ALA A 396 -0.47 28.36 -45.57
C ALA A 396 -1.13 29.05 -46.77
N ASN A 397 -1.37 30.35 -46.65
CA ASN A 397 -1.62 31.22 -47.78
C ASN A 397 -0.45 31.02 -48.76
N ARG A 398 -0.72 30.28 -49.83
CA ARG A 398 0.16 30.23 -50.99
C ARG A 398 -0.22 31.39 -51.91
N PRO A 399 0.79 32.02 -52.54
CA PRO A 399 0.74 33.38 -53.05
C PRO A 399 -0.26 33.59 -54.18
#